data_AF-A0A2V6GGS2-F1
#
_entry.id   AF-A0A2V6GGS2-F1
#
_cell.length_a   1.000
_cell.length_b   1.000
_cell.length_c   1.000
_cell.angle_alpha   90.00
_cell.angle_beta   90.00
_cell.angle_gamma   90.00
#
_symmetry.space_group_name_H-M   'P 1'
#
loop_
_entity.id
_entity.type
_entity.pdbx_description
1 polymer ?
#
loop_
_entity_poly.entity_id
_entity_poly.type
_entity_poly.pdbx_seq_one_letter_code
_entity_poly.pdbx_strand_id
1 'polypeptide(L)'
;SFFEYLYDMADGKMEGMFLIGQNSAVGAPNSRFQRKSMAKLKWFVIRDMVETEPARFWRDSAEIERGELKTEEIETEVFFFPAAGHAEKEGAFTNTQRLLQWREKAVEPPGDCRSEAWFIHQLALRLIAKAKASDDPMDEPLRALDWWYPEDEFGEPKMEAVLAEINGWKTELQPNAEGILFGKDREGRHHHGPQVADYNEL
;
A
#
# COMPACT_ATOMS: atom_id res chain seq x y z
N SER A 1 -3.28 18.83 -2.95
CA SER A 1 -2.22 19.52 -2.16
C SER A 1 -2.07 18.84 -0.79
N PHE A 2 -0.92 18.92 -0.09
CA PHE A 2 -0.77 18.36 1.28
C PHE A 2 -1.90 18.82 2.22
N PHE A 3 -2.27 20.10 2.15
CA PHE A 3 -3.28 20.66 3.05
C PHE A 3 -4.72 20.22 2.74
N GLU A 4 -4.98 19.78 1.52
CA GLU A 4 -6.34 19.47 1.06
C GLU A 4 -6.91 18.24 1.78
N TYR A 5 -6.16 17.14 1.78
CA TYR A 5 -6.58 15.94 2.52
C TYR A 5 -6.69 16.21 4.02
N LEU A 6 -5.86 17.11 4.57
CA LEU A 6 -5.88 17.48 5.98
C LEU A 6 -7.15 18.27 6.32
N TYR A 7 -7.58 19.20 5.46
CA TYR A 7 -8.86 19.90 5.63
C TYR A 7 -10.05 18.97 5.45
N ASP A 8 -10.02 18.08 4.46
CA ASP A 8 -11.10 17.09 4.27
C ASP A 8 -11.22 16.14 5.46
N MET A 9 -10.10 15.75 6.06
CA MET A 9 -10.07 14.98 7.29
C MET A 9 -10.66 15.77 8.47
N ALA A 10 -10.25 17.03 8.66
CA ALA A 10 -10.78 17.89 9.72
C ALA A 10 -12.29 18.16 9.58
N ASP A 11 -12.77 18.30 8.34
CA ASP A 11 -14.17 18.52 7.98
C ASP A 11 -15.00 17.22 8.01
N GLY A 12 -14.39 16.06 8.26
CA GLY A 12 -15.09 14.76 8.28
C GLY A 12 -15.52 14.23 6.90
N LYS A 13 -14.92 14.73 5.82
CA LYS A 13 -15.17 14.29 4.44
C LYS A 13 -14.33 13.06 4.05
N MET A 14 -13.29 12.78 4.81
CA MET A 14 -12.41 11.62 4.61
C MET A 14 -12.72 10.53 5.64
N GLU A 15 -13.11 9.36 5.18
CA GLU A 15 -13.45 8.25 6.07
C GLU A 15 -12.23 7.50 6.59
N GLY A 16 -11.17 7.39 5.78
CA GLY A 16 -9.98 6.70 6.22
C GLY A 16 -8.74 7.01 5.41
N MET A 17 -7.62 6.54 5.92
CA MET A 17 -6.30 6.87 5.39
C MET A 17 -5.33 5.70 5.55
N PHE A 18 -4.47 5.52 4.55
CA PHE A 18 -3.26 4.73 4.66
C PHE A 18 -2.07 5.68 4.91
N LEU A 19 -1.28 5.43 5.95
CA LEU A 19 -0.03 6.10 6.24
C LEU A 19 1.11 5.06 6.23
N ILE A 20 1.82 4.97 5.12
CA ILE A 20 2.83 3.93 4.86
C ILE A 20 4.22 4.58 4.84
N GLY A 21 5.08 4.18 5.77
CA GLY A 21 6.47 4.67 5.86
C GLY A 21 6.60 6.18 6.08
N GLN A 22 5.60 6.79 6.73
CA GLN A 22 5.54 8.22 6.99
C GLN A 22 5.07 8.49 8.41
N ASN A 23 5.46 9.66 8.93
CA ASN A 23 5.05 10.13 10.24
C ASN A 23 4.51 11.56 10.15
N SER A 24 3.26 11.69 9.69
CA SER A 24 2.61 13.00 9.54
C SER A 24 2.35 13.67 10.89
N ALA A 25 2.17 12.91 11.98
CA ALA A 25 1.96 13.46 13.32
C ALA A 25 3.13 14.35 13.82
N VAL A 26 4.33 14.16 13.25
CA VAL A 26 5.54 14.93 13.56
C VAL A 26 6.02 15.74 12.36
N GLY A 27 6.11 15.12 11.19
CA GLY A 27 6.70 15.73 9.99
C GLY A 27 5.80 16.71 9.24
N ALA A 28 4.48 16.73 9.52
CA ALA A 28 3.56 17.68 8.91
C ALA A 28 3.72 19.10 9.46
N PRO A 29 3.53 20.14 8.62
CA PRO A 29 3.29 21.49 9.13
C PRO A 29 2.01 21.50 9.98
N ASN A 30 2.06 22.22 11.11
CA ASN A 30 0.96 22.31 12.07
C ASN A 30 0.52 20.94 12.63
N SER A 31 1.45 20.29 13.32
CA SER A 31 1.25 18.94 13.89
C SER A 31 0.08 18.83 14.88
N ARG A 32 -0.27 19.92 15.58
CA ARG A 32 -1.48 19.98 16.43
C ARG A 32 -2.75 19.84 15.62
N PHE A 33 -2.86 20.53 14.48
CA PHE A 33 -4.00 20.39 13.58
C PHE A 33 -4.02 19.01 12.92
N GLN A 34 -2.86 18.49 12.51
CA GLN A 34 -2.75 17.12 11.99
C GLN A 34 -3.31 16.09 12.99
N ARG A 35 -2.87 16.10 14.25
CA ARG A 35 -3.32 15.14 15.27
C ARG A 35 -4.81 15.26 15.61
N LYS A 36 -5.35 16.48 15.66
CA LYS A 36 -6.80 16.68 15.81
C LYS A 36 -7.60 16.17 14.62
N SER A 37 -7.06 16.30 13.41
CA SER A 37 -7.75 15.83 12.20
C SER A 37 -7.74 14.30 12.15
N MET A 38 -6.64 13.63 12.52
CA MET A 38 -6.58 12.17 12.56
C MET A 38 -7.67 11.55 13.45
N ALA A 39 -8.10 12.24 14.51
CA ALA A 39 -9.20 11.82 15.38
C ALA A 39 -10.60 11.86 14.71
N LYS A 40 -10.70 12.35 13.48
CA LYS A 40 -11.96 12.42 12.69
C LYS A 40 -12.11 11.30 11.68
N LEU A 41 -11.07 10.49 11.47
CA LEU A 41 -11.15 9.33 10.59
C LEU A 41 -12.01 8.25 11.23
N LYS A 42 -12.72 7.47 10.41
CA LYS A 42 -13.38 6.23 10.84
C LYS A 42 -12.37 5.10 11.00
N TRP A 43 -11.43 4.99 10.06
CA TRP A 43 -10.35 3.99 10.11
C TRP A 43 -9.02 4.58 9.67
N PHE A 44 -7.93 4.09 10.28
CA PHE A 44 -6.59 4.57 10.00
C PHE A 44 -5.59 3.42 9.96
N VAL A 45 -5.00 3.18 8.80
CA VAL A 45 -4.03 2.11 8.58
C VAL A 45 -2.62 2.69 8.57
N ILE A 46 -1.81 2.32 9.55
CA ILE A 46 -0.40 2.69 9.65
C ILE A 46 0.46 1.49 9.35
N ARG A 47 1.48 1.69 8.52
CA ARG A 47 2.50 0.68 8.23
C ARG A 47 3.89 1.24 8.41
N ASP A 48 4.61 0.73 9.39
CA ASP A 48 5.96 1.19 9.75
C ASP A 48 6.73 0.05 10.46
N MET A 49 8.05 0.19 10.60
CA MET A 49 8.92 -0.78 11.27
C MET A 49 8.72 -0.78 12.79
N VAL A 50 8.28 0.36 13.34
CA VAL A 50 8.08 0.56 14.77
C VAL A 50 6.78 1.33 15.00
N GLU A 51 6.23 1.23 16.21
CA GLU A 51 5.08 2.06 16.56
C GLU A 51 5.46 3.55 16.55
N THR A 52 4.80 4.33 15.70
CA THR A 52 5.04 5.76 15.50
C THR A 52 3.92 6.61 16.10
N GLU A 53 4.15 7.92 16.27
CA GLU A 53 3.21 8.90 16.82
C GLU A 53 1.81 8.85 16.18
N PRO A 54 1.63 8.65 14.86
CA PRO A 54 0.32 8.47 14.23
C PRO A 54 -0.40 7.18 14.66
N ALA A 55 0.30 6.12 15.08
CA ALA A 55 -0.33 4.88 15.56
C ALA A 55 -0.86 5.01 17.01
N ARG A 56 -0.31 5.98 17.76
CA ARG A 56 -0.57 6.20 19.20
C ARG A 56 -1.25 7.54 19.51
N PHE A 57 -1.56 8.35 18.49
CA PHE A 57 -2.09 9.70 18.65
C PHE A 57 -3.33 9.79 19.56
N TRP A 58 -4.15 8.74 19.54
CA TRP A 58 -5.40 8.63 20.29
C TRP A 58 -5.19 8.37 21.79
N ARG A 59 -4.00 7.92 22.22
CA ARG A 59 -3.71 7.60 23.64
C ARG A 59 -2.69 8.50 24.32
N ASP A 60 -1.69 9.01 23.59
CA ASP A 60 -0.54 9.67 24.20
C ASP A 60 0.02 10.83 23.36
N SER A 61 -0.84 11.48 22.58
CA SER A 61 -0.49 12.76 21.95
C SER A 61 -0.51 13.91 22.96
N ALA A 62 0.19 15.00 22.62
CA ALA A 62 0.17 16.24 23.39
C ALA A 62 -1.26 16.81 23.55
N GLU A 63 -2.17 16.54 22.62
CA GLU A 63 -3.56 16.95 22.69
C GLU A 63 -4.37 16.13 23.71
N ILE A 64 -4.03 14.85 23.90
CA ILE A 64 -4.55 14.03 25.01
C ILE A 64 -4.04 14.58 26.34
N GLU A 65 -2.73 14.82 26.48
CA GLU A 65 -2.13 15.35 27.71
C GLU A 65 -2.69 16.73 28.11
N ARG A 66 -3.01 17.57 27.12
CA ARG A 66 -3.60 18.90 27.33
C ARG A 66 -5.12 18.86 27.54
N GLY A 67 -5.76 17.70 27.42
CA GLY A 67 -7.22 17.54 27.51
C GLY A 67 -7.99 18.16 26.34
N GLU A 68 -7.33 18.35 25.19
CA GLU A 68 -7.95 18.86 23.96
C GLU A 68 -8.60 17.76 23.12
N LEU A 69 -8.13 16.53 23.31
CA LEU A 69 -8.74 15.29 22.85
C LEU A 69 -8.92 14.39 24.07
N LYS A 70 -9.87 13.45 24.00
CA LYS A 70 -10.04 12.40 25.00
C LYS A 70 -10.15 11.07 24.29
N THR A 71 -9.42 10.07 24.79
CA THR A 71 -9.34 8.73 24.19
C THR A 71 -10.73 8.12 23.98
N GLU A 72 -11.61 8.26 24.96
CA GLU A 72 -12.98 7.73 24.95
C GLU A 72 -13.93 8.42 23.96
N GLU A 73 -13.53 9.58 23.42
CA GLU A 73 -14.29 10.35 22.41
C GLU A 73 -13.76 10.12 20.98
N ILE A 74 -12.67 9.38 20.82
CA ILE A 74 -12.06 9.09 19.50
C ILE A 74 -12.58 7.75 19.00
N GLU A 75 -13.39 7.79 17.94
CA GLU A 75 -14.00 6.60 17.33
C GLU A 75 -13.13 5.95 16.25
N THR A 76 -11.97 6.52 15.92
CA THR A 76 -11.08 6.03 14.87
C THR A 76 -10.56 4.63 15.18
N GLU A 77 -10.85 3.66 14.30
CA GLU A 77 -10.25 2.33 14.35
C GLU A 77 -8.83 2.38 13.77
N VAL A 78 -7.83 2.01 14.57
CA VAL A 78 -6.42 2.11 14.19
C VAL A 78 -5.84 0.72 13.94
N PHE A 79 -5.36 0.50 12.72
CA PHE A 79 -4.64 -0.72 12.34
C PHE A 79 -3.14 -0.40 12.21
N PHE A 80 -2.30 -1.06 13.01
CA PHE A 80 -0.86 -0.97 12.85
C PHE A 80 -0.31 -2.29 12.26
N PHE A 81 0.24 -2.23 11.06
CA PHE A 81 0.86 -3.37 10.38
C PHE A 81 2.38 -3.23 10.37
N PRO A 82 3.13 -4.08 11.10
CA PRO A 82 4.58 -3.96 11.19
C PRO A 82 5.24 -4.30 9.85
N ALA A 83 6.20 -3.47 9.43
CA ALA A 83 6.88 -3.56 8.14
C ALA A 83 8.30 -4.12 8.26
N ALA A 84 8.74 -4.84 7.24
CA ALA A 84 10.12 -5.29 7.09
C ALA A 84 11.07 -4.13 6.75
N GLY A 85 12.25 -4.14 7.36
CA GLY A 85 13.32 -3.19 7.09
C GLY A 85 13.97 -3.38 5.71
N HIS A 86 14.84 -2.44 5.32
CA HIS A 86 15.48 -2.44 4.00
C HIS A 86 16.46 -3.62 3.77
N ALA A 87 16.96 -4.24 4.83
CA ALA A 87 17.83 -5.42 4.75
C ALA A 87 17.04 -6.74 4.78
N GLU A 88 15.74 -6.66 5.03
CA GLU A 88 14.84 -7.80 5.25
C GLU A 88 13.97 -8.12 4.02
N LYS A 89 14.17 -7.38 2.93
CA LYS A 89 13.44 -7.51 1.67
C LYS A 89 14.35 -7.18 0.50
N GLU A 90 14.03 -7.75 -0.64
CA GLU A 90 14.70 -7.47 -1.91
C GLU A 90 13.97 -6.39 -2.70
N GLY A 91 14.64 -5.86 -3.72
CA GLY A 91 14.04 -4.94 -4.68
C GLY A 91 14.99 -3.83 -5.13
N ALA A 92 14.44 -2.90 -5.91
CA ALA A 92 15.22 -1.82 -6.49
C ALA A 92 14.94 -0.47 -5.82
N PHE A 93 15.98 0.36 -5.69
CA PHE A 93 15.88 1.75 -5.26
C PHE A 93 16.62 2.68 -6.23
N THR A 94 16.05 3.85 -6.49
CA THR A 94 16.69 4.89 -7.32
C THR A 94 17.26 5.98 -6.42
N ASN A 95 18.57 6.16 -6.45
CA ASN A 95 19.23 7.18 -5.63
C ASN A 95 19.18 8.59 -6.24
N THR A 96 19.76 9.57 -5.54
CA THR A 96 19.82 10.98 -5.97
C THR A 96 20.57 11.21 -7.28
N GLN A 97 21.42 10.28 -7.71
CA GLN A 97 22.11 10.32 -9.01
C GLN A 97 21.30 9.63 -10.12
N ARG A 98 20.06 9.24 -9.84
CA ARG A 98 19.16 8.47 -10.73
C ARG A 98 19.68 7.08 -11.05
N LEU A 99 20.57 6.52 -10.22
CA LEU A 99 21.06 5.16 -10.39
C LEU A 99 20.06 4.19 -9.75
N LEU A 100 19.51 3.31 -10.57
CA LEU A 100 18.71 2.17 -10.15
C LEU A 100 19.64 1.08 -9.60
N GLN A 101 19.44 0.70 -8.35
CA GLN A 101 20.27 -0.31 -7.67
C GLN A 101 19.38 -1.43 -7.14
N TRP A 102 19.71 -2.67 -7.52
CA TRP A 102 19.10 -3.87 -6.95
C TRP A 102 19.73 -4.20 -5.59
N ARG A 103 18.92 -4.72 -4.67
CA ARG A 103 19.38 -5.25 -3.38
C ARG A 103 18.75 -6.60 -3.13
N GLU A 104 19.58 -7.51 -2.66
CA GLU A 104 19.18 -8.83 -2.17
C GLU A 104 18.75 -8.74 -0.71
N LYS A 105 17.84 -9.62 -0.31
CA LYS A 105 17.48 -9.83 1.09
C LYS A 105 18.67 -10.39 1.88
N ALA A 106 18.99 -9.77 3.01
CA ALA A 106 20.12 -10.18 3.85
C ALA A 106 19.71 -11.04 5.05
N VAL A 107 18.50 -10.82 5.58
CA VAL A 107 17.97 -11.53 6.76
C VAL A 107 16.44 -11.63 6.68
N GLU A 108 15.85 -12.57 7.40
CA GLU A 108 14.41 -12.65 7.55
C GLU A 108 13.86 -11.51 8.42
N PRO A 109 12.69 -10.94 8.09
CA PRO A 109 12.04 -9.96 8.95
C PRO A 109 11.62 -10.59 10.29
N PRO A 110 11.58 -9.81 11.38
CA PRO A 110 11.26 -10.35 12.70
C PRO A 110 9.77 -10.69 12.83
N GLY A 111 9.46 -11.85 13.41
CA GLY A 111 8.09 -12.27 13.69
C GLY A 111 7.20 -12.27 12.45
N ASP A 112 6.06 -11.57 12.53
CA ASP A 112 5.09 -11.47 11.44
C ASP A 112 5.29 -10.24 10.55
N CYS A 113 6.43 -9.55 10.66
CA CYS A 113 6.77 -8.48 9.73
C CYS A 113 6.80 -9.01 8.29
N ARG A 114 6.30 -8.20 7.35
CA ARG A 114 6.28 -8.49 5.91
C ARG A 114 6.78 -7.28 5.13
N SER A 115 7.18 -7.45 3.87
CA SER A 115 7.54 -6.32 3.02
C SER A 115 6.32 -5.43 2.70
N GLU A 116 6.54 -4.23 2.18
CA GLU A 116 5.45 -3.41 1.62
C GLU A 116 4.90 -4.01 0.33
N ALA A 117 5.72 -4.71 -0.45
CA ALA A 117 5.28 -5.39 -1.66
C ALA A 117 4.27 -6.49 -1.32
N TRP A 118 4.58 -7.34 -0.34
CA TRP A 118 3.65 -8.31 0.24
C TRP A 118 2.34 -7.64 0.66
N PHE A 119 2.41 -6.55 1.44
CA PHE A 119 1.20 -5.90 1.96
C PHE A 119 0.30 -5.36 0.85
N ILE A 120 0.87 -4.64 -0.12
CA ILE A 120 0.11 -4.09 -1.24
C ILE A 120 -0.44 -5.19 -2.13
N HIS A 121 0.38 -6.21 -2.41
CA HIS A 121 -0.03 -7.37 -3.21
C HIS A 121 -1.21 -8.10 -2.57
N GLN A 122 -1.07 -8.48 -1.31
CA GLN A 122 -2.11 -9.20 -0.57
C GLN A 122 -3.39 -8.39 -0.38
N LEU A 123 -3.29 -7.07 -0.24
CA LEU A 123 -4.44 -6.17 -0.23
C LEU A 123 -5.12 -6.12 -1.61
N ALA A 124 -4.34 -5.97 -2.68
CA ALA A 124 -4.87 -5.95 -4.04
C ALA A 124 -5.63 -7.24 -4.37
N LEU A 125 -5.09 -8.41 -4.05
CA LEU A 125 -5.77 -9.70 -4.30
C LEU A 125 -7.13 -9.77 -3.61
N ARG A 126 -7.21 -9.34 -2.34
CA ARG A 126 -8.46 -9.33 -1.57
C ARG A 126 -9.50 -8.35 -2.17
N LEU A 127 -9.05 -7.17 -2.60
CA LEU A 127 -9.93 -6.18 -3.21
C LEU A 127 -10.42 -6.61 -4.60
N ILE A 128 -9.54 -7.16 -5.44
CA ILE A 128 -9.89 -7.71 -6.75
C ILE A 128 -10.89 -8.86 -6.59
N ALA A 129 -10.67 -9.76 -5.63
CA ALA A 129 -11.58 -10.86 -5.38
C ALA A 129 -12.97 -10.37 -4.94
N LYS A 130 -13.03 -9.36 -4.06
CA LYS A 130 -14.30 -8.72 -3.68
C LYS A 130 -14.99 -8.07 -4.88
N ALA A 131 -14.24 -7.37 -5.73
CA ALA A 131 -14.75 -6.74 -6.94
C ALA A 131 -15.29 -7.76 -7.96
N LYS A 132 -14.63 -8.92 -8.10
CA LYS A 132 -15.11 -10.05 -8.94
C LYS A 132 -16.39 -10.68 -8.42
N ALA A 133 -16.63 -10.65 -7.11
CA ALA A 133 -17.85 -11.14 -6.48
C ALA A 133 -19.01 -10.12 -6.46
N SER A 134 -18.78 -8.91 -6.98
CA SER A 134 -19.72 -7.79 -6.98
C SER A 134 -20.13 -7.44 -8.41
N ASP A 135 -21.40 -7.06 -8.58
CA ASP A 135 -21.95 -6.54 -9.84
C ASP A 135 -22.01 -4.99 -9.86
N ASP A 136 -21.45 -4.31 -8.85
CA ASP A 136 -21.44 -2.84 -8.80
C ASP A 136 -20.56 -2.26 -9.93
N PRO A 137 -21.06 -1.30 -10.74
CA PRO A 137 -20.24 -0.58 -11.71
C PRO A 137 -19.04 0.14 -11.10
N MET A 138 -19.10 0.53 -9.82
CA MET A 138 -17.99 1.18 -9.10
C MET A 138 -16.77 0.26 -8.95
N ASP A 139 -16.98 -1.06 -8.94
CA ASP A 139 -15.92 -2.05 -8.78
C ASP A 139 -15.21 -2.40 -10.09
N GLU A 140 -15.66 -1.84 -11.23
CA GLU A 140 -15.09 -2.13 -12.54
C GLU A 140 -13.59 -1.83 -12.65
N PRO A 141 -13.05 -0.72 -12.10
CA PRO A 141 -11.61 -0.46 -12.15
C PRO A 141 -10.78 -1.54 -11.44
N LEU A 142 -11.32 -2.16 -10.38
CA LEU A 142 -10.64 -3.25 -9.68
C LEU A 142 -10.73 -4.58 -10.45
N ARG A 143 -11.85 -4.85 -11.13
CA ARG A 143 -11.98 -6.02 -12.01
C ARG A 143 -11.08 -5.92 -13.25
N ALA A 144 -10.91 -4.72 -13.77
CA ALA A 144 -10.09 -4.43 -14.93
C ALA A 144 -8.58 -4.34 -14.62
N LEU A 145 -8.19 -4.33 -13.33
CA LEU A 145 -6.79 -4.24 -12.93
C LEU A 145 -6.03 -5.50 -13.34
N ASP A 146 -4.96 -5.31 -14.11
CA ASP A 146 -4.04 -6.38 -14.48
C ASP A 146 -3.12 -6.71 -13.30
N TRP A 147 -3.26 -7.93 -12.73
CA TRP A 147 -2.52 -8.33 -11.53
C TRP A 147 -2.12 -9.81 -11.61
N TRP A 148 -0.86 -10.07 -11.98
CA TRP A 148 -0.35 -11.40 -12.31
C TRP A 148 0.97 -11.76 -11.61
N TYR A 149 1.43 -10.94 -10.66
CA TYR A 149 2.74 -11.09 -10.03
C TYR A 149 2.90 -12.47 -9.37
N PRO A 150 3.94 -13.24 -9.75
CA PRO A 150 4.22 -14.53 -9.11
C PRO A 150 4.55 -14.33 -7.63
N GLU A 151 4.04 -15.23 -6.80
CA GLU A 151 4.30 -15.25 -5.37
C GLU A 151 5.26 -16.38 -4.98
N ASP A 152 5.93 -16.21 -3.85
CA ASP A 152 6.55 -17.33 -3.12
C ASP A 152 5.53 -18.06 -2.22
N GLU A 153 6.00 -19.01 -1.42
CA GLU A 153 5.14 -19.79 -0.51
C GLU A 153 4.51 -18.96 0.63
N PHE A 154 5.01 -17.75 0.88
CA PHE A 154 4.51 -16.84 1.90
C PHE A 154 3.62 -15.73 1.33
N GLY A 155 3.37 -15.75 0.01
CA GLY A 155 2.59 -14.75 -0.70
C GLY A 155 3.35 -13.45 -1.01
N GLU A 156 4.68 -13.46 -0.92
CA GLU A 156 5.54 -12.34 -1.29
C GLU A 156 5.69 -12.28 -2.82
N PRO A 157 5.35 -11.16 -3.48
CA PRO A 157 5.52 -11.04 -4.91
C PRO A 157 7.01 -10.98 -5.30
N LYS A 158 7.37 -11.62 -6.41
CA LYS A 158 8.73 -11.54 -6.97
C LYS A 158 8.99 -10.14 -7.54
N MET A 159 9.88 -9.40 -6.89
CA MET A 159 10.12 -7.99 -7.23
C MET A 159 10.76 -7.80 -8.61
N GLU A 160 11.43 -8.81 -9.16
CA GLU A 160 11.94 -8.77 -10.53
C GLU A 160 10.80 -8.73 -11.55
N ALA A 161 9.66 -9.36 -11.27
CA ALA A 161 8.49 -9.29 -12.16
C ALA A 161 7.95 -7.86 -12.22
N VAL A 162 7.81 -7.21 -11.06
CA VAL A 162 7.43 -5.80 -10.95
C VAL A 162 8.43 -4.91 -11.68
N LEU A 163 9.73 -5.13 -11.47
CA LEU A 163 10.76 -4.33 -12.14
C LEU A 163 10.77 -4.54 -13.66
N ALA A 164 10.53 -5.78 -14.13
CA ALA A 164 10.44 -6.07 -15.54
C ALA A 164 9.23 -5.38 -16.18
N GLU A 165 8.07 -5.36 -15.50
CA GLU A 165 6.91 -4.60 -15.93
C GLU A 165 7.20 -3.09 -16.04
N ILE A 166 7.84 -2.50 -15.03
CA ILE A 166 8.27 -1.08 -15.07
C ILE A 166 9.22 -0.81 -16.25
N ASN A 167 10.14 -1.74 -16.55
CA ASN A 167 11.04 -1.62 -17.71
C ASN A 167 10.29 -1.65 -19.05
N GLY A 168 9.18 -2.38 -19.11
CA GLY A 168 8.32 -2.48 -20.28
C GLY A 168 8.64 -3.66 -21.20
N TRP A 169 7.66 -3.94 -22.06
CA TRP A 169 7.60 -5.14 -22.90
C TRP A 169 7.22 -4.78 -24.34
N LYS A 170 7.64 -5.61 -25.30
CA LYS A 170 7.17 -5.46 -26.66
C LYS A 170 5.78 -6.06 -26.77
N THR A 171 4.79 -5.22 -27.09
CA THR A 171 3.43 -5.65 -27.42
C THR A 171 3.28 -5.74 -28.94
N GLU A 172 2.52 -6.75 -29.41
CA GLU A 172 2.09 -6.80 -30.81
C GLU A 172 0.76 -6.05 -30.92
N LEU A 173 0.69 -5.11 -31.86
CA LEU A 173 -0.53 -4.34 -32.12
C LEU A 173 -1.60 -5.28 -32.67
N GLN A 174 -2.60 -5.57 -31.85
CA GLN A 174 -3.79 -6.30 -32.27
C GLN A 174 -4.86 -5.27 -32.65
N PRO A 175 -5.20 -5.12 -33.95
CA PRO A 175 -6.02 -4.00 -34.44
C PRO A 175 -7.41 -3.85 -33.79
N ASN A 176 -7.88 -4.85 -33.04
CA ASN A 176 -9.17 -4.89 -32.37
C ASN A 176 -9.09 -5.43 -30.93
N ALA A 177 -7.92 -5.38 -30.27
CA ALA A 177 -7.84 -5.80 -28.87
C ALA A 177 -8.36 -4.68 -27.96
N GLU A 178 -9.50 -4.92 -27.31
CA GLU A 178 -9.93 -4.16 -26.13
C GLU A 178 -9.37 -4.85 -24.87
N GLY A 179 -8.83 -4.07 -23.93
CA GLY A 179 -8.33 -4.58 -22.65
C GLY A 179 -6.79 -4.70 -22.54
N ILE A 180 -6.35 -5.70 -21.79
CA ILE A 180 -4.94 -5.92 -21.42
C ILE A 180 -4.14 -6.42 -22.63
N LEU A 181 -3.03 -5.74 -22.94
CA LEU A 181 -2.14 -6.10 -24.04
C LEU A 181 -1.01 -7.02 -23.57
N PHE A 182 -0.97 -8.23 -24.11
CA PHE A 182 0.07 -9.20 -23.80
C PHE A 182 1.35 -8.92 -24.59
N GLY A 183 2.48 -8.86 -23.88
CA GLY A 183 3.81 -8.63 -24.47
C GLY A 183 4.74 -9.85 -24.43
N LYS A 184 5.92 -9.70 -25.03
CA LYS A 184 7.07 -10.60 -24.87
C LYS A 184 8.33 -9.84 -24.49
N ASP A 185 9.21 -10.45 -23.71
CA ASP A 185 10.51 -9.86 -23.38
C ASP A 185 11.49 -10.00 -24.56
N ARG A 186 12.72 -9.55 -24.34
CA ARG A 186 13.83 -9.64 -25.30
C ARG A 186 14.19 -11.08 -25.68
N GLU A 187 13.86 -12.05 -24.84
CA GLU A 187 14.12 -13.48 -25.05
C GLU A 187 12.89 -14.20 -25.65
N GLY A 188 11.79 -13.49 -25.89
CA GLY A 188 10.55 -14.03 -26.46
C GLY A 188 9.63 -14.71 -25.45
N ARG A 189 9.91 -14.62 -24.13
CA ARG A 189 9.05 -15.15 -23.08
C ARG A 189 7.83 -14.25 -22.91
N HIS A 190 6.68 -14.84 -22.62
CA HIS A 190 5.42 -14.10 -22.44
C HIS A 190 5.45 -13.23 -21.19
N HIS A 191 4.89 -12.01 -21.29
CA HIS A 191 4.81 -10.99 -20.25
C HIS A 191 3.86 -11.33 -19.09
N HIS A 192 3.08 -12.42 -19.16
CA HIS A 192 2.06 -12.66 -18.14
C HIS A 192 1.98 -14.14 -17.76
N GLY A 193 1.75 -14.37 -16.46
CA GLY A 193 1.10 -15.58 -15.96
C GLY A 193 -0.42 -15.47 -16.10
N PRO A 194 -1.20 -16.50 -15.73
CA PRO A 194 -2.64 -16.33 -15.55
C PRO A 194 -2.89 -15.20 -14.55
N GLN A 195 -3.92 -14.37 -14.78
CA GLN A 195 -4.46 -13.48 -13.73
C GLN A 195 -4.64 -14.31 -12.45
N VAL A 196 -4.46 -13.69 -11.28
CA VAL A 196 -4.73 -14.42 -10.02
C VAL A 196 -6.18 -14.88 -10.06
N ALA A 197 -6.34 -16.19 -10.26
CA ALA A 197 -7.60 -16.78 -10.69
C ALA A 197 -8.58 -16.78 -9.52
N ASP A 198 -8.11 -17.13 -8.32
CA ASP A 198 -8.97 -17.35 -7.17
C ASP A 198 -8.24 -16.97 -5.87
N TYR A 199 -8.69 -15.90 -5.21
CA TYR A 199 -8.36 -15.67 -3.80
C TYR A 199 -9.37 -16.47 -2.97
N ASN A 200 -8.95 -17.62 -2.45
CA ASN A 200 -9.84 -18.65 -1.89
C ASN A 200 -10.50 -18.31 -0.54
N GLU A 201 -10.24 -17.13 0.05
CA GLU A 201 -10.72 -16.76 1.40
C GLU A 201 -11.93 -15.81 1.40
N LEU A 202 -12.76 -15.82 0.34
CA LEU A 202 -14.05 -15.12 0.35
C LEU A 202 -15.22 -16.03 0.74
#